data_AF-A0A497PW06-F1
#
_entry.id   AF-A0A497PW06-F1
#
_cell.length_a   1.000
_cell.length_b   1.000
_cell.length_c   1.000
_cell.angle_alpha   90.00
_cell.angle_beta   90.00
_cell.angle_gamma   90.00
#
_symmetry.space_group_name_H-M   'P 1'
#
loop_
_entity.id
_entity.type
_entity.pdbx_description
1 polymer ?
#
loop_
_entity_poly.entity_id
_entity_poly.type
_entity_poly.pdbx_seq_one_letter_code
_entity_poly.pdbx_strand_id
1 'polypeptide(L)'
;MPKLPLKYFCYVCGHQNDLKLKISEAPKIDRQQVKCSQCGDVTHLLTTACPKCKKSLRYFLADLDFPTEMISLSQVYVDLISGIRDSLKDHIKDFKVPVPKKWTVNLECECGHKYQAQIDLPQLK
;
A
#
# COMPACT_ATOMS: atom_id res chain seq x y z
N MET A 1 -0.88 -15.16 -10.87
CA MET A 1 -0.13 -13.89 -10.69
C MET A 1 0.67 -13.62 -11.96
N PRO A 2 0.38 -12.54 -12.70
CA PRO A 2 1.21 -12.10 -13.81
C PRO A 2 2.64 -11.75 -13.33
N LYS A 3 3.63 -12.00 -14.20
CA LYS A 3 5.01 -11.52 -14.03
C LYS A 3 5.23 -10.36 -14.98
N LEU A 4 5.70 -9.23 -14.48
CA LEU A 4 6.06 -8.09 -15.33
C LEU A 4 7.57 -7.96 -15.46
N PRO A 5 8.11 -7.93 -16.69
CA PRO A 5 9.43 -7.33 -16.92
C PRO A 5 9.32 -5.81 -16.74
N LEU A 6 9.95 -5.27 -15.69
CA LEU A 6 10.05 -3.83 -15.47
C LEU A 6 11.50 -3.41 -15.65
N LYS A 7 11.74 -2.46 -16.55
CA LYS A 7 13.01 -1.74 -16.61
C LYS A 7 12.94 -0.56 -15.66
N TYR A 8 13.74 -0.59 -14.61
CA TYR A 8 13.81 0.47 -13.62
C TYR A 8 15.17 1.16 -13.69
N PHE A 9 15.20 2.47 -13.85
CA PHE A 9 16.42 3.27 -13.77
C PHE A 9 16.53 3.84 -12.37
N CYS A 10 17.64 3.55 -11.68
CA CYS A 10 17.89 4.08 -10.34
C CYS A 10 17.93 5.62 -10.37
N TYR A 11 17.10 6.27 -9.57
CA TYR A 11 17.06 7.74 -9.52
C TYR A 11 18.35 8.36 -8.95
N VAL A 12 19.15 7.59 -8.19
CA VAL A 12 20.43 8.04 -7.62
C VAL A 12 21.57 7.97 -8.63
N CYS A 13 21.77 6.82 -9.27
CA CYS A 13 22.96 6.57 -10.11
C CYS A 13 22.66 6.34 -11.60
N GLY A 14 21.39 6.34 -12.01
CA GLY A 14 20.97 6.11 -13.39
C GLY A 14 21.08 4.66 -13.87
N HIS A 15 21.59 3.73 -13.06
CA HIS A 15 21.76 2.33 -13.46
C HIS A 15 20.43 1.67 -13.81
N GLN A 16 20.40 0.95 -14.93
CA GLN A 16 19.24 0.14 -15.33
C GLN A 16 19.21 -1.17 -14.54
N ASN A 17 18.08 -1.46 -13.93
CA ASN A 17 17.79 -2.71 -13.24
C ASN A 17 16.65 -3.40 -14.01
N ASP A 18 16.89 -4.64 -14.43
CA ASP A 18 15.87 -5.47 -15.06
C ASP A 18 15.19 -6.33 -13.98
N LEU A 19 13.90 -6.06 -13.75
CA LEU A 19 13.15 -6.64 -12.64
C LEU A 19 12.08 -7.61 -13.15
N LYS A 20 11.85 -8.67 -12.37
CA LYS A 20 10.71 -9.59 -12.55
C LYS A 20 9.82 -9.53 -11.33
N LEU A 21 8.81 -8.65 -11.38
CA LEU A 21 7.88 -8.45 -10.27
C LEU A 21 6.73 -9.45 -10.36
N LYS A 22 6.38 -10.09 -9.24
CA LYS A 22 5.12 -10.84 -9.09
C LYS A 22 4.07 -9.86 -8.59
N ILE A 23 2.94 -9.78 -9.29
CA ILE A 23 1.92 -8.76 -8.96
C ILE A 23 0.58 -9.45 -8.71
N SER A 24 -0.04 -9.15 -7.57
CA SER A 24 -1.40 -9.54 -7.23
C SER A 24 -2.43 -8.72 -7.99
N GLU A 25 -3.60 -9.32 -8.19
CA GLU A 25 -4.75 -8.66 -8.76
C GLU A 25 -5.45 -7.81 -7.69
N ALA A 26 -5.99 -6.67 -8.10
CA ALA A 26 -6.82 -5.85 -7.23
C ALA A 26 -7.99 -6.67 -6.64
N PRO A 27 -8.42 -6.38 -5.40
CA PRO A 27 -8.13 -5.17 -4.64
C PRO A 27 -6.79 -5.16 -3.90
N LYS A 28 -6.00 -6.23 -3.94
CA LYS A 28 -4.75 -6.29 -3.17
C LYS A 28 -3.67 -5.38 -3.78
N ILE A 29 -3.06 -4.54 -2.95
CA ILE A 29 -1.83 -3.83 -3.27
C ILE A 29 -0.65 -4.59 -2.66
N ASP A 30 0.30 -5.02 -3.50
CA ASP A 30 1.55 -5.60 -3.02
C ASP A 30 2.61 -4.52 -2.82
N ARG A 31 3.38 -4.66 -1.75
CA ARG A 31 4.56 -3.84 -1.48
C ARG A 31 5.81 -4.62 -1.89
N GLN A 32 6.67 -3.98 -2.68
CA GLN A 32 7.93 -4.54 -3.15
C GLN A 32 9.05 -3.53 -2.93
N GLN A 33 10.28 -4.03 -2.78
CA GLN A 33 11.48 -3.22 -2.71
C GLN A 33 12.35 -3.54 -3.91
N VAL A 34 12.85 -2.49 -4.55
CA VAL A 34 13.83 -2.60 -5.63
C VAL A 34 15.15 -2.06 -5.11
N LYS A 35 16.16 -2.93 -5.06
CA LYS A 35 17.51 -2.53 -4.69
C LYS A 35 18.33 -2.33 -5.97
N CYS A 36 18.96 -1.16 -6.11
CA CYS A 36 19.89 -0.91 -7.21
C CYS A 36 21.12 -1.82 -7.06
N SER A 37 21.45 -2.57 -8.12
CA SER A 37 22.64 -3.43 -8.15
C SER A 37 23.96 -2.66 -8.08
N GLN A 38 23.97 -1.39 -8.50
CA GLN A 38 25.18 -0.57 -8.57
C GLN A 38 25.44 0.21 -7.27
N CYS A 39 24.52 1.06 -6.81
CA CYS A 39 24.73 1.90 -5.62
C CYS A 39 24.10 1.33 -4.34
N GLY A 40 23.30 0.26 -4.44
CA GLY A 40 22.63 -0.35 -3.29
C GLY A 40 21.41 0.40 -2.76
N ASP A 41 21.06 1.54 -3.37
CA ASP A 41 19.87 2.33 -3.02
C ASP A 41 18.60 1.49 -3.13
N VAL A 42 17.62 1.76 -2.25
CA VAL A 42 16.36 1.02 -2.18
C VAL A 42 15.21 1.94 -2.54
N THR A 43 14.37 1.49 -3.46
CA THR A 43 13.16 2.18 -3.90
C THR A 43 11.95 1.33 -3.55
N HIS A 44 10.93 1.95 -2.96
CA HIS A 44 9.69 1.26 -2.63
C HIS A 44 8.72 1.31 -3.83
N LEU A 45 8.10 0.16 -4.11
CA LEU A 45 7.10 0.00 -5.15
C LEU A 45 5.80 -0.53 -4.55
N LEU A 46 4.69 0.11 -4.90
CA LEU A 46 3.36 -0.43 -4.69
C LEU A 46 2.81 -0.93 -6.01
N THR A 47 2.40 -2.18 -6.08
CA THR A 47 1.98 -2.80 -7.34
C THR A 47 0.62 -3.47 -7.23
N THR A 48 -0.22 -3.29 -8.25
CA THR A 48 -1.49 -4.03 -8.41
C THR A 48 -1.79 -4.26 -9.88
N ALA A 49 -2.44 -5.37 -10.20
CA ALA A 49 -2.92 -5.70 -11.54
C ALA A 49 -4.43 -5.44 -11.67
N CYS A 50 -4.87 -5.04 -12.87
CA CYS A 50 -6.29 -4.98 -13.18
C CYS A 50 -6.95 -6.36 -13.04
N PRO A 51 -8.06 -6.50 -12.30
CA PRO A 51 -8.69 -7.80 -12.05
C PRO A 51 -9.36 -8.37 -13.30
N LYS A 52 -9.72 -7.50 -14.27
CA LYS A 52 -10.37 -7.91 -15.52
C LYS A 52 -9.40 -8.42 -16.57
N CYS A 53 -8.41 -7.60 -16.97
CA CYS A 53 -7.52 -7.96 -18.07
C CYS A 53 -6.18 -8.57 -17.62
N LYS A 54 -5.78 -8.38 -16.36
CA LYS A 54 -4.51 -8.85 -15.77
C LYS A 54 -3.23 -8.34 -16.46
N LYS A 55 -3.38 -7.48 -17.48
CA LYS A 55 -2.31 -6.96 -18.34
C LYS A 55 -1.82 -5.59 -17.87
N SER A 56 -2.72 -4.69 -17.50
CA SER A 56 -2.32 -3.36 -17.03
C SER A 56 -1.92 -3.44 -15.56
N LEU A 57 -0.74 -2.92 -15.30
CA LEU A 57 -0.10 -2.92 -13.99
C LEU A 57 0.09 -1.47 -13.59
N ARG A 58 -0.38 -1.14 -12.40
CA ARG A 58 -0.14 0.18 -11.82
C ARG A 58 0.95 0.01 -10.79
N TYR A 59 1.97 0.87 -10.89
CA TYR A 59 3.00 0.99 -9.87
C TYR A 59 3.12 2.43 -9.41
N PHE A 60 3.33 2.60 -8.11
CA PHE A 60 3.64 3.88 -7.50
C PHE A 60 5.07 3.78 -6.97
N LEU A 61 5.93 4.66 -7.47
CA LEU A 61 7.27 4.86 -6.93
C LEU A 61 7.13 5.76 -5.70
N ALA A 62 7.73 5.33 -4.59
CA ALA A 62 7.83 6.15 -3.41
C ALA A 62 9.23 6.01 -2.82
N ASP A 63 9.89 7.15 -2.59
CA ASP A 63 11.16 7.21 -1.86
C ASP A 63 10.92 6.88 -0.38
N LEU A 64 9.73 7.22 0.11
CA LEU A 64 9.25 6.86 1.43
C LEU A 64 8.38 5.61 1.39
N ASP A 65 8.37 4.90 2.50
CA ASP A 65 7.58 3.69 2.65
C ASP A 65 6.12 4.00 3.03
N PHE A 66 5.42 4.66 2.11
CA PHE A 66 4.09 5.23 2.35
C PHE A 66 3.07 4.26 2.99
N PRO A 67 2.94 2.97 2.57
CA PRO A 67 2.02 2.06 3.25
C PRO A 67 2.37 1.82 4.71
N THR A 68 3.66 1.67 5.03
CA THR A 68 4.10 1.43 6.40
C THR A 68 3.86 2.66 7.25
N GLU A 69 4.13 3.85 6.72
CA GLU A 69 3.81 5.11 7.39
C GLU A 69 2.31 5.22 7.66
N MET A 70 1.47 4.97 6.65
CA MET A 70 0.02 5.00 6.79
C MET A 70 -0.50 4.00 7.82
N ILE A 71 0.00 2.76 7.80
CA ILE A 71 -0.38 1.71 8.76
C ILE A 71 0.08 2.09 10.17
N SER A 72 1.31 2.58 10.32
CA SER A 72 1.87 2.96 11.62
C SER A 72 1.12 4.13 12.24
N LEU A 73 0.85 5.18 11.47
CA LEU A 73 0.05 6.32 11.92
C LEU A 73 -1.36 5.87 12.32
N SER A 74 -2.00 5.05 11.49
CA SER A 74 -3.33 4.51 11.78
C SER A 74 -3.33 3.68 13.08
N GLN A 75 -2.28 2.91 13.34
CA GLN A 75 -2.12 2.15 14.58
C GLN A 75 -2.03 3.07 15.80
N VAL A 76 -1.19 4.11 15.73
CA VAL A 76 -1.06 5.08 16.84
C VAL A 76 -2.40 5.75 17.15
N TYR A 77 -3.18 6.09 16.13
CA TYR A 77 -4.53 6.64 16.34
C TYR A 77 -5.46 5.64 17.02
N VAL A 78 -5.47 4.38 16.58
CA VAL A 78 -6.26 3.31 17.20
C VAL A 78 -5.86 3.13 18.67
N ASP A 79 -4.57 3.08 18.97
CA ASP A 79 -4.05 2.91 20.33
C ASP A 79 -4.44 4.09 21.23
N LEU A 80 -4.37 5.33 20.72
CA LEU A 80 -4.81 6.51 21.45
C LEU A 80 -6.31 6.46 21.77
N ILE A 81 -7.14 6.10 20.78
CA ILE A 81 -8.60 5.97 20.97
C ILE A 81 -8.90 4.88 22.00
N SER A 82 -8.21 3.74 21.92
CA SER A 82 -8.33 2.67 22.91
C SER A 82 -7.92 3.14 24.30
N GLY A 83 -6.82 3.88 24.44
CA GLY A 83 -6.40 4.45 25.74
C GLY A 83 -7.44 5.40 26.33
N ILE A 84 -8.05 6.26 25.50
CA ILE A 84 -9.14 7.15 25.93
C ILE A 84 -10.35 6.34 26.38
N ARG A 85 -10.79 5.36 25.58
CA ARG A 85 -11.91 4.47 25.91
C ARG A 85 -11.70 3.82 27.27
N ASP A 86 -10.52 3.25 27.48
CA ASP A 86 -10.21 2.47 28.68
C ASP A 86 -10.13 3.37 29.93
N SER A 87 -9.70 4.63 29.76
CA SER A 87 -9.70 5.64 30.83
C SER A 87 -11.10 6.13 31.23
N LEU A 88 -12.07 6.06 30.32
CA LEU A 88 -13.44 6.57 30.51
C LEU A 88 -14.48 5.46 30.75
N LYS A 89 -14.05 4.19 30.81
CA LYS A 89 -14.93 3.01 30.85
C LYS A 89 -15.97 3.04 31.98
N ASP A 90 -15.63 3.64 33.12
CA ASP A 90 -16.51 3.70 34.30
C ASP A 90 -17.44 4.93 34.25
N HIS A 91 -17.19 5.85 33.33
CA HIS A 91 -17.91 7.12 33.17
C HIS A 91 -18.85 7.13 31.97
N ILE A 92 -18.60 6.29 30.97
CA ILE A 92 -19.35 6.28 29.70
C ILE A 92 -19.82 4.86 29.39
N LYS A 93 -21.13 4.70 29.13
CA LYS A 93 -21.74 3.41 28.79
C LYS A 93 -21.39 2.91 27.39
N ASP A 94 -21.22 3.81 26.43
CA ASP A 94 -20.91 3.46 25.03
C ASP A 94 -19.87 4.44 24.47
N PHE A 95 -18.76 3.90 23.99
CA PHE A 95 -17.67 4.67 23.38
C PHE A 95 -17.41 4.11 21.99
N LYS A 96 -17.96 4.79 20.98
CA LYS A 96 -17.84 4.41 19.57
C LYS A 96 -17.19 5.55 18.80
N VAL A 97 -16.02 5.27 18.26
CA VAL A 97 -15.33 6.16 17.33
C VAL A 97 -15.22 5.44 15.99
N PRO A 98 -15.78 5.99 14.91
CA PRO A 98 -15.62 5.40 13.59
C PRO A 98 -14.16 5.55 13.15
N VAL A 99 -13.50 4.42 12.89
CA VAL A 99 -12.16 4.38 12.28
C VAL A 99 -12.25 3.83 10.85
N PRO A 100 -11.52 4.40 9.88
CA PRO A 100 -11.46 3.85 8.53
C PRO A 100 -10.96 2.41 8.54
N LYS A 101 -11.65 1.52 7.81
CA LYS A 101 -11.26 0.10 7.71
C LYS A 101 -10.11 -0.15 6.75
N LYS A 102 -10.06 0.67 5.70
CA LYS A 102 -9.19 0.48 4.54
C LYS A 102 -8.81 1.83 3.96
N TRP A 103 -7.59 1.92 3.47
CA TRP A 103 -7.20 2.95 2.51
C TRP A 103 -7.46 2.43 1.10
N THR A 104 -8.11 3.22 0.25
CA THR A 104 -8.55 2.79 -1.09
C THR A 104 -8.13 3.79 -2.14
N VAL A 105 -7.66 3.29 -3.28
CA VAL A 105 -7.36 4.08 -4.47
C VAL A 105 -8.26 3.60 -5.61
N ASN A 106 -8.95 4.55 -6.25
CA ASN A 106 -9.71 4.28 -7.47
C ASN A 106 -8.76 4.31 -8.67
N LEU A 107 -8.79 3.25 -9.48
CA LEU A 107 -7.91 3.09 -10.63
C LEU A 107 -8.72 2.81 -11.89
N GLU A 108 -8.23 3.32 -13.00
CA GLU A 108 -8.77 3.01 -14.32
C GLU A 108 -7.72 2.22 -15.13
N CYS A 109 -8.16 1.10 -15.68
CA CYS A 109 -7.36 0.25 -16.55
C CYS A 109 -7.40 0.78 -17.99
N GLU A 110 -6.34 0.56 -18.77
CA GLU A 110 -6.31 0.84 -20.21
C GLU A 110 -7.36 0.01 -20.99
N CYS A 111 -7.83 -1.11 -20.43
CA CYS A 111 -8.97 -1.85 -20.99
C CYS A 111 -10.35 -1.22 -20.69
N GLY A 112 -10.38 -0.01 -20.12
CA GLY A 112 -11.60 0.74 -19.73
C GLY A 112 -12.27 0.27 -18.44
N HIS A 113 -11.70 -0.74 -17.75
CA HIS A 113 -12.26 -1.23 -16.50
C HIS A 113 -11.84 -0.34 -15.32
N LYS A 114 -12.82 0.18 -14.58
CA LYS A 114 -12.61 0.89 -13.31
C LYS A 114 -12.63 -0.10 -12.16
N TYR A 115 -11.65 -0.01 -11.27
CA TYR A 115 -11.49 -0.91 -10.13
C TYR A 115 -10.87 -0.18 -8.94
N GLN A 116 -10.90 -0.83 -7.78
CA GLN A 116 -10.32 -0.31 -6.55
C GLN A 116 -9.17 -1.18 -6.09
N ALA A 117 -8.12 -0.54 -5.58
CA ALA A 117 -7.03 -1.19 -4.89
C ALA A 117 -6.98 -0.68 -3.44
N GLN A 118 -6.67 -1.55 -2.50
CA GLN A 118 -6.93 -1.36 -1.07
C GLN A 118 -5.77 -1.85 -0.21
N ILE A 119 -5.57 -1.17 0.91
CA ILE A 119 -4.70 -1.55 2.03
C ILE A 119 -5.58 -1.57 3.29
N ASP A 120 -5.55 -2.68 4.02
CA ASP A 120 -6.27 -2.80 5.28
C ASP A 120 -5.59 -1.95 6.36
N LEU A 121 -6.39 -1.25 7.16
CA LEU A 121 -5.91 -0.39 8.24
C LEU A 121 -6.17 -1.04 9.60
N PRO A 122 -5.32 -0.77 10.61
CA PRO A 122 -5.56 -1.16 12.00
C PRO A 122 -6.96 -0.79 12.49
N GLN A 123 -7.58 -1.70 13.24
CA GLN A 123 -8.93 -1.52 13.78
C GLN A 123 -8.93 -1.50 15.31
N LEU A 124 -9.89 -0.79 15.88
CA LEU A 124 -10.20 -0.87 17.31
C LEU A 124 -10.58 -2.32 17.64
N LYS A 125 -9.96 -2.87 18.68
CA LYS A 125 -10.29 -4.19 19.25
C LYS A 125 -11.43 -4.08 20.24
#